data_AF-A0A9E5IS05-F1
#
_entry.id   AF-A0A9E5IS05-F1
#
_cell.length_a   1.000
_cell.length_b   1.000
_cell.length_c   1.000
_cell.angle_alpha   90.00
_cell.angle_beta   90.00
_cell.angle_gamma   90.00
#
_symmetry.space_group_name_H-M   'P 1'
#
loop_
_entity.id
_entity.type
_entity.pdbx_description
1 polymer ?
#
loop_
_entity_poly.entity_id
_entity_poly.type
_entity_poly.pdbx_seq_one_letter_code
_entity_poly.pdbx_strand_id
1 'polypeptide(L)'
;MAKSTAITKGKGKGGESGRKRKHLIPTNARDAALERWVSAIAAGETMRSAASPLLAEHGFTWGMLRGWCDADPDGWGQRLEAAQAAKIERVERELRRIATGEIEDPAIARAQTAAATWLLSKWKRDEYGDKQTTELTGKDGGPVQTQAEVVRYQLRVPVNPLVKVPPTKATDDDDE
;
A
#
# COMPACT_ATOMS: atom_id res chain seq x y z
N MET A 1 66.58 -10.55 -8.93
CA MET A 1 66.09 -11.67 -9.76
C MET A 1 65.93 -12.89 -8.87
N ALA A 2 64.69 -13.37 -8.66
CA ALA A 2 64.30 -14.73 -8.27
C ALA A 2 62.80 -14.78 -7.92
N LYS A 3 62.19 -15.97 -8.16
CA LYS A 3 60.82 -16.48 -7.87
C LYS A 3 59.80 -16.18 -8.99
N SER A 4 59.44 -17.12 -9.88
CA SER A 4 58.69 -18.41 -9.68
C SER A 4 57.35 -18.13 -8.99
N THR A 5 56.16 -18.47 -9.52
CA THR A 5 55.66 -19.80 -9.92
C THR A 5 54.34 -19.67 -10.73
N ALA A 6 54.05 -20.66 -11.58
CA ALA A 6 52.86 -20.78 -12.44
C ALA A 6 51.64 -21.46 -11.75
N ILE A 7 50.58 -21.76 -12.55
CA ILE A 7 49.48 -22.76 -12.35
C ILE A 7 48.20 -22.15 -11.68
N THR A 8 46.93 -22.29 -12.12
CA THR A 8 46.20 -23.22 -13.00
C THR A 8 44.87 -22.64 -13.52
N LYS A 9 44.40 -23.23 -14.63
CA LYS A 9 43.09 -23.10 -15.30
C LYS A 9 42.02 -23.93 -14.56
N GLY A 10 40.88 -23.32 -14.21
CA GLY A 10 39.71 -24.01 -13.65
C GLY A 10 38.46 -23.79 -14.50
N LYS A 11 37.93 -24.88 -15.07
CA LYS A 11 36.78 -24.93 -15.98
C LYS A 11 35.56 -25.38 -15.17
N GLY A 12 34.58 -24.49 -14.98
CA GLY A 12 33.30 -24.82 -14.32
C GLY A 12 32.13 -24.54 -15.25
N LYS A 13 31.54 -25.59 -15.82
CA LYS A 13 30.22 -25.56 -16.45
C LYS A 13 29.17 -25.70 -15.33
N GLY A 14 28.35 -24.69 -15.13
CA GLY A 14 27.15 -24.75 -14.31
C GLY A 14 25.99 -24.14 -15.09
N GLY A 15 25.05 -24.96 -15.53
CA GLY A 15 23.84 -24.51 -16.20
C GLY A 15 22.95 -23.79 -15.20
N GLU A 16 22.75 -22.49 -15.42
CA GLU A 16 21.81 -21.70 -14.62
C GLU A 16 20.49 -21.58 -15.38
N SER A 17 19.49 -22.25 -14.81
CA SER A 17 18.09 -22.24 -15.23
C SER A 17 17.59 -20.81 -15.35
N GLY A 18 17.12 -20.44 -16.54
CA GLY A 18 16.62 -19.12 -16.87
C GLY A 18 15.36 -18.75 -16.08
N ARG A 19 15.53 -18.21 -14.87
CA ARG A 19 14.54 -17.32 -14.26
C ARG A 19 14.45 -16.08 -15.14
N LYS A 20 13.31 -15.91 -15.83
CA LYS A 20 12.99 -14.72 -16.63
C LYS A 20 13.41 -13.48 -15.85
N ARG A 21 14.39 -12.73 -16.36
CA ARG A 21 14.84 -11.47 -15.78
C ARG A 21 13.60 -10.58 -15.68
N LYS A 22 13.09 -10.37 -14.46
CA LYS A 22 12.17 -9.26 -14.17
C LYS A 22 12.81 -8.04 -14.82
N HIS A 23 12.10 -7.33 -15.69
CA HIS A 23 12.64 -6.11 -16.27
C HIS A 23 13.15 -5.23 -15.13
N LEU A 24 14.47 -5.15 -14.96
CA LEU A 24 15.09 -4.23 -14.02
C LEU A 24 14.81 -2.86 -14.63
N ILE A 25 13.87 -2.15 -14.05
CA ILE A 25 13.67 -0.75 -14.36
C ILE A 25 15.00 -0.05 -14.05
N PRO A 26 15.54 0.75 -14.98
CA PRO A 26 16.76 1.48 -14.72
C PRO A 26 16.59 2.28 -13.43
N THR A 27 17.47 2.08 -12.46
CA THR A 27 17.41 2.69 -11.12
C THR A 27 17.17 4.20 -11.20
N ASN A 28 17.82 4.87 -12.18
CA ASN A 28 17.68 6.31 -12.42
C ASN A 28 16.25 6.74 -12.78
N ALA A 29 15.51 5.95 -13.58
CA ALA A 29 14.14 6.28 -13.98
C ALA A 29 13.14 6.04 -12.84
N ARG A 30 13.37 4.98 -12.04
CA ARG A 30 12.60 4.72 -10.82
C ARG A 30 12.76 5.86 -9.82
N ASP A 31 14.00 6.24 -9.51
CA ASP A 31 14.28 7.23 -8.48
C ASP A 31 13.78 8.63 -8.89
N ALA A 32 13.93 9.00 -10.16
CA ALA A 32 13.37 10.25 -10.68
C ALA A 32 11.82 10.28 -10.60
N ALA A 33 11.17 9.16 -10.89
CA ALA A 33 9.71 9.05 -10.76
C ALA A 33 9.26 9.15 -9.30
N LEU A 34 9.96 8.49 -8.37
CA LEU A 34 9.68 8.57 -6.93
C LEU A 34 9.88 9.99 -6.40
N GLU A 35 10.96 10.67 -6.79
CA GLU A 35 11.23 12.05 -6.40
C GLU A 35 10.11 13.00 -6.84
N ARG A 36 9.70 12.90 -8.11
CA ARG A 36 8.60 13.71 -8.67
C ARG A 36 7.27 13.40 -7.99
N TRP A 37 6.99 12.12 -7.73
CA TRP A 37 5.76 11.67 -7.08
C TRP A 37 5.65 12.17 -5.63
N VAL A 38 6.70 11.98 -4.84
CA VAL A 38 6.79 12.42 -3.44
C VAL A 38 6.69 13.95 -3.36
N SER A 39 7.36 14.67 -4.26
CA SER A 39 7.27 16.13 -4.33
C SER A 39 5.84 16.63 -4.62
N ALA A 40 5.14 16.01 -5.57
CA ALA A 40 3.74 16.36 -5.87
C ALA A 40 2.81 16.09 -4.69
N ILE A 41 3.03 15.00 -3.95
CA ILE A 41 2.28 14.70 -2.73
C ILE A 41 2.53 15.78 -1.66
N ALA A 42 3.78 16.19 -1.43
CA ALA A 42 4.11 17.26 -0.49
C ALA A 42 3.47 18.61 -0.89
N ALA A 43 3.28 18.83 -2.19
CA ALA A 43 2.62 20.02 -2.72
C ALA A 43 1.09 20.02 -2.50
N GLY A 44 0.49 18.89 -2.16
CA GLY A 44 -0.94 18.77 -1.89
C GLY A 44 -1.67 17.73 -2.73
N GLU A 45 -1.01 17.11 -3.71
CA GLU A 45 -1.68 16.14 -4.56
C GLU A 45 -2.06 14.85 -3.82
N THR A 46 -3.08 14.18 -4.36
CA THR A 46 -3.37 12.80 -3.96
C THR A 46 -2.34 11.87 -4.58
N MET A 47 -2.03 10.75 -3.91
CA MET A 47 -1.12 9.74 -4.45
C MET A 47 -1.51 9.27 -5.86
N ARG A 48 -2.82 9.16 -6.13
CA ARG A 48 -3.36 8.75 -7.42
C ARG A 48 -3.17 9.81 -8.50
N SER A 49 -3.48 11.07 -8.18
CA SER A 49 -3.26 12.22 -9.09
C SER A 49 -1.79 12.35 -9.45
N ALA A 50 -0.92 12.36 -8.43
CA ALA A 50 0.53 12.50 -8.60
C ALA A 50 1.15 11.37 -9.44
N ALA A 51 0.54 10.17 -9.43
CA ALA A 51 1.02 9.03 -10.22
C ALA A 51 0.51 9.05 -11.68
N SER A 52 -0.52 9.84 -12.01
CA SER A 52 -1.13 9.83 -13.34
C SER A 52 -0.16 10.21 -14.46
N PRO A 53 0.69 11.25 -14.33
CA PRO A 53 1.69 11.56 -15.35
C PRO A 53 2.73 10.43 -15.50
N LEU A 54 3.13 9.82 -14.39
CA LEU A 54 4.14 8.75 -14.37
C LEU A 54 3.62 7.45 -14.99
N LEU A 55 2.31 7.20 -14.88
CA LEU A 55 1.65 6.12 -15.58
C LEU A 55 1.70 6.34 -17.11
N ALA A 56 1.43 7.55 -17.56
CA ALA A 56 1.45 7.88 -18.99
C ALA A 56 2.87 7.85 -19.57
N GLU A 57 3.86 8.37 -18.85
CA GLU A 57 5.25 8.50 -19.31
C GLU A 57 6.04 7.18 -19.19
N HIS A 58 5.81 6.41 -18.13
CA HIS A 58 6.65 5.26 -17.77
C HIS A 58 5.87 3.96 -17.51
N GLY A 59 4.54 4.00 -17.51
CA GLY A 59 3.72 2.84 -17.12
C GLY A 59 3.71 2.58 -15.62
N PHE A 60 4.22 3.50 -14.79
CA PHE A 60 4.31 3.30 -13.34
C PHE A 60 2.99 3.64 -12.66
N THR A 61 2.34 2.61 -12.12
CA THR A 61 1.09 2.79 -11.36
C THR A 61 1.36 3.30 -9.95
N TRP A 62 0.36 3.94 -9.33
CA TRP A 62 0.45 4.39 -7.94
C TRP A 62 0.80 3.25 -6.97
N GLY A 63 0.27 2.04 -7.21
CA GLY A 63 0.53 0.88 -6.35
C GLY A 63 1.98 0.38 -6.46
N MET A 64 2.59 0.53 -7.64
CA MET A 64 3.99 0.18 -7.86
C MET A 64 4.93 1.16 -7.16
N LEU A 65 4.66 2.48 -7.29
CA LEU A 65 5.41 3.52 -6.58
C LEU A 65 5.31 3.34 -5.07
N ARG A 66 4.11 3.08 -4.55
CA ARG A 66 3.91 2.80 -3.12
C ARG A 66 4.67 1.54 -2.69
N GLY A 67 4.58 0.46 -3.46
CA GLY A 67 5.30 -0.78 -3.17
C GLY A 67 6.83 -0.61 -3.15
N TRP A 68 7.38 0.34 -3.91
CA TRP A 68 8.80 0.68 -3.84
C TRP A 68 9.18 1.45 -2.58
N CYS A 69 8.32 2.32 -2.08
CA CYS A 69 8.51 2.97 -0.78
C CYS A 69 8.41 1.95 0.36
N ASP A 70 7.45 1.02 0.28
CA ASP A 70 7.27 -0.03 1.29
C ASP A 70 8.47 -1.01 1.33
N ALA A 71 9.12 -1.24 0.19
CA ALA A 71 10.33 -2.06 0.09
C ALA A 71 11.62 -1.35 0.54
N ASP A 72 11.57 -0.03 0.76
CA ASP A 72 12.69 0.80 1.21
C ASP A 72 12.21 1.77 2.30
N PRO A 73 11.87 1.25 3.50
CA PRO A 73 11.21 2.03 4.55
C PRO A 73 12.07 3.21 5.03
N ASP A 74 13.38 3.01 5.19
CA ASP A 74 14.30 4.02 5.71
C ASP A 74 14.75 5.03 4.65
N GLY A 75 14.55 4.75 3.36
CA GLY A 75 14.83 5.67 2.26
C GLY A 75 13.57 6.32 1.72
N TRP A 76 13.01 5.74 0.65
CA TRP A 76 11.83 6.28 -0.01
C TRP A 76 10.55 6.21 0.83
N GLY A 77 10.44 5.27 1.76
CA GLY A 77 9.35 5.18 2.73
C GLY A 77 9.30 6.42 3.63
N GLN A 78 10.42 6.74 4.28
CA GLN A 78 10.56 7.92 5.13
C GLN A 78 10.30 9.23 4.36
N ARG A 79 10.78 9.34 3.13
CA ARG A 79 10.51 10.52 2.27
C ARG A 79 9.03 10.68 1.95
N LEU A 80 8.34 9.58 1.67
CA LEU A 80 6.89 9.61 1.43
C LEU A 80 6.12 10.01 2.69
N GLU A 81 6.51 9.50 3.86
CA GLU A 81 5.92 9.89 5.14
C GLU A 81 6.12 11.40 5.40
N ALA A 82 7.34 11.91 5.20
CA ALA A 82 7.65 13.32 5.33
C ALA A 82 6.82 14.19 4.36
N ALA A 83 6.62 13.75 3.12
CA ALA A 83 5.76 14.44 2.16
C ALA A 83 4.29 14.46 2.59
N GLN A 84 3.78 13.36 3.15
CA GLN A 84 2.42 13.32 3.70
C GLN A 84 2.28 14.27 4.89
N ALA A 85 3.27 14.31 5.79
CA ALA A 85 3.31 15.24 6.90
C ALA A 85 3.34 16.70 6.43
N ALA A 86 4.20 17.05 5.47
CA ALA A 86 4.28 18.40 4.91
C ALA A 86 2.96 18.85 4.25
N LYS A 87 2.27 17.93 3.57
CA LYS A 87 0.93 18.19 3.02
C LYS A 87 -0.08 18.52 4.11
N ILE A 88 -0.07 17.78 5.22
CA ILE A 88 -0.97 17.99 6.35
C ILE A 88 -0.65 19.34 7.02
N GLU A 89 0.64 19.60 7.30
CA GLU A 89 1.11 20.84 7.92
C GLU A 89 0.71 22.07 7.10
N ARG A 90 0.70 21.99 5.76
CA ARG A 90 0.22 23.07 4.90
C ARG A 90 -1.24 23.43 5.19
N VAL A 91 -2.11 22.42 5.32
CA VAL A 91 -3.54 22.64 5.60
C VAL A 91 -3.75 23.14 7.03
N GLU A 92 -3.02 22.59 8.00
CA GLU A 92 -3.05 23.08 9.37
C GLU A 92 -2.60 24.55 9.48
N ARG A 93 -1.56 24.94 8.73
CA ARG A 93 -1.08 26.32 8.68
C ARG A 93 -2.17 27.25 8.17
N GLU A 94 -2.92 26.86 7.14
CA GLU A 94 -4.02 27.67 6.63
C GLU A 94 -5.14 27.83 7.67
N LEU A 95 -5.47 26.76 8.39
CA LEU A 95 -6.43 26.83 9.51
C LEU A 95 -5.94 27.78 10.62
N ARG A 96 -4.64 27.77 10.94
CA ARG A 96 -4.06 28.70 11.92
C ARG A 96 -4.19 30.15 11.47
N ARG A 97 -3.94 30.45 10.18
CA ARG A 97 -4.10 31.80 9.61
C ARG A 97 -5.53 32.31 9.70
N ILE A 98 -6.51 31.43 9.45
CA ILE A 98 -7.92 31.75 9.66
C ILE A 98 -8.19 32.05 11.13
N ALA A 99 -7.68 31.20 12.04
CA ALA A 99 -7.90 31.34 13.47
C ALA A 99 -7.24 32.60 14.08
N THR A 100 -6.13 33.06 13.52
CA THR A 100 -5.45 34.31 13.93
C THR A 100 -6.06 35.56 13.31
N GLY A 101 -7.07 35.42 12.44
CA GLY A 101 -7.74 36.54 11.79
C GLY A 101 -6.96 37.16 10.62
N GLU A 102 -5.97 36.45 10.06
CA GLU A 102 -5.26 36.90 8.85
C GLU A 102 -6.16 36.89 7.60
N ILE A 103 -7.28 36.17 7.65
CA ILE A 103 -8.27 36.12 6.58
C ILE A 103 -9.49 36.92 7.03
N GLU A 104 -9.61 38.14 6.48
CA GLU A 104 -10.60 39.13 6.90
C GLU A 104 -12.02 38.80 6.42
N ASP A 105 -12.15 38.18 5.23
CA ASP A 105 -13.46 37.85 4.66
C ASP A 105 -14.04 36.58 5.34
N PRO A 106 -15.16 36.71 6.07
CA PRO A 106 -15.75 35.59 6.80
C PRO A 106 -16.31 34.49 5.89
N ALA A 107 -16.73 34.82 4.65
CA ALA A 107 -17.23 33.84 3.71
C ALA A 107 -16.09 32.97 3.17
N ILE A 108 -14.94 33.59 2.84
CA ILE A 108 -13.73 32.90 2.41
C ILE A 108 -13.20 32.02 3.55
N ALA A 109 -13.07 32.59 4.75
CA ALA A 109 -12.62 31.86 5.93
C ALA A 109 -13.47 30.61 6.18
N ARG A 110 -14.80 30.73 6.14
CA ARG A 110 -15.72 29.60 6.33
C ARG A 110 -15.55 28.51 5.26
N ALA A 111 -15.45 28.90 3.99
CA ALA A 111 -15.26 27.95 2.90
C ALA A 111 -13.94 27.19 3.01
N GLN A 112 -12.85 27.90 3.35
CA GLN A 112 -11.53 27.31 3.54
C GLN A 112 -11.48 26.41 4.77
N THR A 113 -12.06 26.81 5.90
CA THR A 113 -12.15 25.95 7.10
C THR A 113 -12.91 24.66 6.79
N ALA A 114 -14.04 24.74 6.07
CA ALA A 114 -14.81 23.55 5.69
C ALA A 114 -14.01 22.60 4.79
N ALA A 115 -13.34 23.15 3.77
CA ALA A 115 -12.49 22.37 2.87
C ALA A 115 -11.31 21.72 3.61
N ALA A 116 -10.61 22.48 4.44
CA ALA A 116 -9.47 22.01 5.23
C ALA A 116 -9.86 20.89 6.20
N THR A 117 -10.94 21.08 6.96
CA THR A 117 -11.44 20.08 7.92
C THR A 117 -11.84 18.79 7.20
N TRP A 118 -12.54 18.90 6.06
CA TRP A 118 -12.88 17.74 5.25
C TRP A 118 -11.63 17.00 4.75
N LEU A 119 -10.64 17.71 4.21
CA LEU A 119 -9.39 17.10 3.74
C LEU A 119 -8.63 16.38 4.87
N LEU A 120 -8.47 17.05 6.02
CA LEU A 120 -7.80 16.48 7.18
C LEU A 120 -8.50 15.21 7.68
N SER A 121 -9.84 15.18 7.72
CA SER A 121 -10.62 14.00 8.10
C SER A 121 -10.37 12.78 7.19
N LYS A 122 -9.99 13.01 5.92
CA LYS A 122 -9.68 11.95 4.95
C LYS A 122 -8.23 11.53 4.97
N TRP A 123 -7.31 12.46 5.19
CA TRP A 123 -5.87 12.18 5.14
C TRP A 123 -5.31 11.64 6.45
N LYS A 124 -5.81 12.13 7.60
CA LYS A 124 -5.39 11.69 8.93
C LYS A 124 -6.62 11.42 9.80
N ARG A 125 -7.40 10.42 9.37
CA ARG A 125 -8.68 10.02 9.98
C ARG A 125 -8.58 9.70 11.46
N ASP A 126 -7.45 9.17 11.91
CA ASP A 126 -7.27 8.85 13.32
C ASP A 126 -7.13 10.12 14.20
N GLU A 127 -6.68 11.25 13.65
CA GLU A 127 -6.63 12.49 14.41
C GLU A 127 -7.85 13.37 14.19
N TYR A 128 -8.22 13.58 12.92
CA TYR A 128 -9.24 14.56 12.52
C TYR A 128 -10.56 13.95 12.05
N GLY A 129 -10.68 12.63 12.08
CA GLY A 129 -11.96 11.97 11.79
C GLY A 129 -12.96 12.20 12.92
N ASP A 130 -14.24 12.15 12.59
CA ASP A 130 -15.34 12.29 13.55
C ASP A 130 -15.15 11.34 14.73
N LYS A 131 -15.12 11.90 15.94
CA LYS A 131 -15.02 11.16 17.20
C LYS A 131 -16.40 11.02 17.80
N GLN A 132 -16.89 9.79 17.91
CA GLN A 132 -18.19 9.47 18.49
C GLN A 132 -18.01 8.47 19.62
N THR A 133 -18.64 8.78 20.75
CA THR A 133 -18.80 7.84 21.87
C THR A 133 -20.28 7.50 21.94
N THR A 134 -20.62 6.25 21.74
CA THR A 134 -22.00 5.78 21.77
C THR A 134 -22.16 4.79 22.91
N GLU A 135 -23.10 5.08 23.80
CA GLU A 135 -23.56 4.11 24.78
C GLU A 135 -24.49 3.11 24.09
N LEU A 136 -24.12 1.83 24.08
CA LEU A 136 -24.90 0.76 23.47
C LEU A 136 -25.60 -0.03 24.57
N THR A 137 -26.90 0.22 24.74
CA THR A 137 -27.75 -0.53 25.67
C THR A 137 -28.87 -1.27 24.93
N GLY A 138 -29.28 -2.39 25.51
CA GLY A 138 -30.45 -3.15 25.08
C GLY A 138 -31.74 -2.49 25.55
N LYS A 139 -32.84 -3.21 25.34
CA LYS A 139 -34.18 -2.76 25.74
C LYS A 139 -34.17 -2.34 27.22
N ASP A 140 -34.73 -1.17 27.50
CA ASP A 140 -34.85 -0.60 28.85
C ASP A 140 -33.51 -0.38 29.57
N GLY A 141 -32.41 -0.14 28.84
CA GLY A 141 -31.08 0.05 29.42
C GLY A 141 -30.37 -1.27 29.80
N GLY A 142 -31.01 -2.41 29.52
CA GLY A 142 -30.48 -3.74 29.82
C GLY A 142 -29.39 -4.20 28.85
N PRO A 143 -28.95 -5.47 28.94
CA PRO A 143 -27.97 -6.03 28.00
C PRO A 143 -28.55 -6.12 26.58
N VAL A 144 -27.68 -5.91 25.58
CA VAL A 144 -28.04 -6.12 24.17
C VAL A 144 -28.34 -7.61 23.94
N GLN A 145 -29.57 -7.92 23.55
CA GLN A 145 -30.02 -9.27 23.24
C GLN A 145 -29.66 -9.61 21.79
N THR A 146 -28.97 -10.73 21.56
CA THR A 146 -28.66 -11.22 20.21
C THR A 146 -29.23 -12.63 20.02
N GLN A 147 -29.87 -12.87 18.86
CA GLN A 147 -30.27 -14.20 18.43
C GLN A 147 -29.43 -14.55 17.20
N ALA A 148 -28.67 -15.64 17.27
CA ALA A 148 -27.86 -16.12 16.17
C ALA A 148 -28.40 -17.47 15.68
N GLU A 149 -28.81 -17.53 14.43
CA GLU A 149 -29.17 -18.78 13.76
C GLU A 149 -27.99 -19.25 12.90
N VAL A 150 -27.50 -20.46 13.16
CA VAL A 150 -26.40 -21.05 12.39
C VAL A 150 -26.98 -21.74 11.16
N VAL A 151 -27.02 -21.02 10.03
CA VAL A 151 -27.37 -21.62 8.74
C VAL A 151 -26.15 -22.33 8.17
N ARG A 152 -26.10 -23.67 8.30
CA ARG A 152 -25.10 -24.49 7.61
C ARG A 152 -25.49 -24.67 6.15
N TYR A 153 -24.86 -23.93 5.26
CA TYR A 153 -24.90 -24.23 3.83
C TYR A 153 -24.08 -25.50 3.57
N GLN A 154 -24.74 -26.60 3.19
CA GLN A 154 -24.03 -27.69 2.52
C GLN A 154 -23.65 -27.21 1.13
N LEU A 155 -22.41 -26.74 0.99
CA LEU A 155 -21.80 -26.53 -0.33
C LEU A 155 -21.68 -27.90 -1.02
N ARG A 156 -22.65 -28.24 -1.86
CA ARG A 156 -22.44 -29.27 -2.89
C ARG A 156 -21.40 -28.72 -3.84
N VAL A 157 -20.15 -29.14 -3.67
CA VAL A 157 -19.13 -28.93 -4.69
C VAL A 157 -19.50 -29.84 -5.86
N PRO A 158 -19.88 -29.30 -7.04
CA PRO A 158 -20.10 -30.15 -8.20
C PRO A 158 -18.77 -30.83 -8.54
N VAL A 159 -18.80 -32.16 -8.62
CA VAL A 159 -17.65 -32.94 -9.05
C VAL A 159 -17.37 -32.52 -10.49
N ASN A 160 -16.22 -31.88 -10.73
CA ASN A 160 -15.82 -31.51 -12.09
C ASN A 160 -15.53 -32.80 -12.87
N PRO A 161 -16.30 -33.15 -13.91
CA PRO A 161 -16.13 -34.39 -14.67
C PRO A 161 -14.79 -34.48 -15.41
N LEU A 162 -14.03 -33.38 -15.47
CA LEU A 162 -12.71 -33.33 -16.10
C LEU A 162 -11.56 -33.75 -15.17
N VAL A 163 -11.81 -33.93 -13.87
CA VAL A 163 -10.81 -34.47 -12.94
C VAL A 163 -10.92 -35.99 -12.93
N LYS A 164 -10.13 -36.64 -13.79
CA LYS A 164 -9.88 -38.08 -13.66
C LYS A 164 -9.05 -38.28 -12.39
N VAL A 165 -9.69 -38.73 -11.33
CA VAL A 165 -8.97 -39.27 -10.16
C VAL A 165 -8.23 -40.51 -10.66
N PRO A 166 -6.89 -40.58 -10.60
CA PRO A 166 -6.18 -41.79 -10.98
C PRO A 166 -6.62 -42.93 -10.05
N PRO A 167 -6.77 -44.16 -10.57
CA PRO A 167 -7.13 -45.29 -9.74
C PRO A 167 -6.08 -45.43 -8.62
N THR A 168 -6.55 -45.44 -7.38
CA THR A 168 -5.77 -45.90 -6.24
C THR A 168 -5.27 -47.28 -6.57
N LYS A 169 -3.94 -47.43 -6.71
CA LYS A 169 -3.33 -48.76 -6.74
C LYS A 169 -3.76 -49.46 -5.47
N ALA A 170 -4.44 -50.60 -5.61
CA ALA A 170 -4.57 -51.54 -4.52
C ALA A 170 -3.14 -51.89 -4.08
N THR A 171 -2.80 -51.54 -2.85
CA THR A 171 -1.74 -52.24 -2.14
C THR A 171 -2.30 -53.62 -1.86
N ASP A 172 -1.79 -54.61 -2.59
CA ASP A 172 -1.87 -56.00 -2.19
C ASP A 172 -1.07 -56.10 -0.88
N ASP A 173 -1.78 -56.12 0.24
CA ASP A 173 -1.24 -56.64 1.50
C ASP A 173 -1.34 -58.16 1.37
N ASP A 174 -0.26 -58.78 0.91
CA ASP A 174 -0.03 -60.22 1.03
C ASP A 174 0.06 -60.57 2.52
N ASP A 175 -0.86 -61.41 2.99
CA ASP A 175 -0.73 -62.18 4.22
C ASP A 175 0.45 -63.15 4.11
N GLU A 176 1.52 -62.93 4.88
CA GLU A 176 2.29 -63.97 5.60
C GLU A 176 3.20 -63.38 6.70
#